data_AF-A0A0W0ZUT8-F1
#
_entry.id   AF-A0A0W0ZUT8-F1
#
_cell.length_a   1.000
_cell.length_b   1.000
_cell.length_c   1.000
_cell.angle_alpha   90.00
_cell.angle_beta   90.00
_cell.angle_gamma   90.00
#
_symmetry.space_group_name_H-M   'P 1'
#
loop_
_entity.id
_entity.type
_entity.pdbx_description
1 polymer ?
#
loop_
_entity_poly.entity_id
_entity_poly.type
_entity_poly.pdbx_seq_one_letter_code
_entity_poly.pdbx_strand_id
1 'polypeptide(L)'
;MKYTILLSLFFCQFAYAMNHIVMVGDEKVEIKHTLGKGKTYIHLHRSEQTALKAAQAVIQRDGGSLIALVHSGGRNIVFHLHNKRYEFDPNRIFTDNGIKKTLSQFGPYSPQAHQEVNKLASKIKQLLPKGKVVAVHNNSSYSLKDYLPGKSLENDAQAIYMVPENYFRNFYLVTKINDFLRLKSQGYNGVLQKSSATDDGSLSIYLAKNDYINVEAGYDQLIEQIKMLQHA
;
A
#
# COMPACT_ATOMS: atom_id res chain seq x y z
N MET A 1 -17.70 34.19 41.70
CA MET A 1 -17.00 33.61 40.54
C MET A 1 -16.72 32.14 40.82
N LYS A 2 -17.45 31.22 40.19
CA LYS A 2 -17.21 29.78 40.29
C LYS A 2 -16.45 29.34 39.04
N TYR A 3 -15.19 28.94 39.19
CA TYR A 3 -14.39 28.37 38.11
C TYR A 3 -14.77 26.90 37.95
N THR A 4 -15.39 26.54 36.83
CA THR A 4 -15.63 25.15 36.45
C THR A 4 -14.40 24.66 35.69
N ILE A 5 -13.60 23.79 36.29
CA ILE A 5 -12.49 23.12 35.63
C ILE A 5 -13.08 21.98 34.78
N LEU A 6 -13.01 22.13 33.45
CA LEU A 6 -13.40 21.10 32.50
C LEU A 6 -12.25 20.07 32.43
N LEU A 7 -12.42 18.91 33.07
CA LEU A 7 -11.48 17.80 32.97
C LEU A 7 -11.65 17.12 31.61
N SER A 8 -10.72 17.37 30.68
CA SER A 8 -10.65 16.66 29.40
C SER A 8 -10.14 15.24 29.66
N LEU A 9 -11.06 14.26 29.65
CA LEU A 9 -10.73 12.84 29.65
C LEU A 9 -10.04 12.48 28.33
N PHE A 10 -8.70 12.36 28.36
CA PHE A 10 -7.94 11.72 27.30
C PHE A 10 -8.25 10.21 27.32
N PHE A 11 -9.11 9.76 26.40
CA PHE A 11 -9.25 8.34 26.10
C PHE A 11 -7.95 7.86 25.44
N CYS A 12 -7.07 7.23 26.21
CA CYS A 12 -5.95 6.47 25.66
C CYS A 12 -6.52 5.30 24.85
N GLN A 13 -6.47 5.39 23.52
CA GLN A 13 -6.78 4.25 22.67
C GLN A 13 -5.64 3.23 22.82
N PHE A 14 -5.92 2.09 23.45
CA PHE A 14 -4.98 0.97 23.46
C PHE A 14 -4.90 0.36 22.06
N ALA A 15 -3.84 0.68 21.34
CA ALA A 15 -3.49 -0.03 20.11
C ALA A 15 -2.79 -1.34 20.50
N TYR A 16 -3.34 -2.48 20.08
CA TYR A 16 -2.70 -3.77 20.26
C TYR A 16 -1.81 -4.05 19.05
N ALA A 17 -0.51 -4.17 19.27
CA ALA A 17 0.44 -4.59 18.25
C ALA A 17 0.60 -6.12 18.29
N MET A 18 0.35 -6.76 17.16
CA MET A 18 0.63 -8.17 16.91
C MET A 18 1.70 -8.27 15.83
N ASN A 19 2.74 -9.07 16.07
CA ASN A 19 3.76 -9.32 15.07
C ASN A 19 3.59 -10.74 14.55
N HIS A 20 3.54 -10.88 13.23
CA HIS A 20 3.52 -12.18 12.57
C HIS A 20 4.84 -12.37 11.84
N ILE A 21 5.51 -13.49 12.09
CA ILE A 21 6.76 -13.83 11.40
C ILE A 21 6.44 -14.85 10.30
N VAL A 22 6.89 -14.56 9.09
CA VAL A 22 6.86 -15.49 7.96
C VAL A 22 8.29 -15.66 7.45
N MET A 23 8.73 -16.91 7.36
CA MET A 23 9.97 -17.23 6.66
C MET A 23 9.68 -17.38 5.17
N VAL A 24 10.49 -16.72 4.35
CA VAL A 24 10.49 -16.87 2.89
C VAL A 24 11.88 -17.39 2.53
N GLY A 25 12.03 -18.70 2.39
CA GLY A 25 13.36 -19.32 2.40
C GLY A 25 14.10 -19.01 3.69
N ASP A 26 15.30 -18.43 3.61
CA ASP A 26 16.10 -17.97 4.75
C ASP A 26 15.74 -16.57 5.27
N GLU A 27 14.93 -15.80 4.54
CA GLU A 27 14.61 -14.41 4.91
C GLU A 27 13.45 -14.39 5.90
N LYS A 28 13.68 -13.68 7.02
CA LYS A 28 12.65 -13.43 8.04
C LYS A 28 11.89 -12.16 7.70
N VAL A 29 10.62 -12.30 7.30
CA VAL A 29 9.71 -11.18 7.08
C VAL A 29 8.77 -11.04 8.27
N GLU A 30 8.85 -9.92 8.98
CA GLU A 30 7.93 -9.55 10.05
C GLU A 30 6.79 -8.69 9.48
N ILE A 31 5.56 -9.10 9.73
CA ILE A 31 4.35 -8.32 9.48
C ILE A 31 3.94 -7.70 10.81
N LYS A 32 4.24 -6.41 10.97
CA LYS A 32 3.79 -5.62 12.12
C LYS A 32 2.34 -5.23 11.90
N HIS A 33 1.47 -5.67 12.79
CA HIS A 33 0.03 -5.44 12.71
C HIS A 33 -0.47 -4.71 13.95
N THR A 34 -0.70 -3.42 13.81
CA THR A 34 -1.31 -2.60 14.87
C THR A 34 -2.81 -2.54 14.63
N LEU A 35 -3.60 -2.98 15.61
CA LEU A 35 -5.05 -2.94 15.56
C LEU A 35 -5.59 -1.66 16.22
N GLY A 36 -6.47 -0.96 15.49
CA GLY A 36 -7.23 0.19 15.98
C GLY A 36 -8.62 0.25 15.37
N LYS A 37 -9.36 1.32 15.68
CA LYS A 37 -10.68 1.57 15.09
C LYS A 37 -10.55 2.40 13.82
N GLY A 38 -11.31 2.08 12.79
CA GLY A 38 -11.36 2.86 11.55
C GLY A 38 -10.70 2.17 10.36
N LYS A 39 -10.01 2.93 9.52
CA LYS A 39 -9.37 2.46 8.28
C LYS A 39 -8.17 1.57 8.59
N THR A 40 -7.86 0.64 7.70
CA THR A 40 -6.60 -0.11 7.76
C THR A 40 -5.66 0.42 6.69
N TYR A 41 -4.50 0.88 7.14
CA TYR A 41 -3.39 1.30 6.29
C TYR A 41 -2.45 0.12 6.06
N ILE A 42 -1.91 0.00 4.85
CA ILE A 42 -0.95 -1.04 4.51
C ILE A 42 0.30 -0.45 3.84
N HIS A 43 1.46 -0.83 4.37
CA HIS A 43 2.79 -0.38 3.94
C HIS A 43 3.66 -1.59 3.60
N LEU A 44 3.86 -1.84 2.31
CA LEU A 44 4.51 -3.06 1.83
C LEU A 44 6.00 -2.92 1.57
N HIS A 45 6.46 -1.74 1.15
CA HIS A 45 7.88 -1.51 0.88
C HIS A 45 8.56 -0.91 2.09
N ARG A 46 9.41 -1.68 2.78
CA ARG A 46 10.16 -1.19 3.95
C ARG A 46 10.91 0.11 3.65
N SER A 47 11.47 0.29 2.45
CA SER A 47 12.23 1.50 2.10
C SER A 47 11.40 2.79 2.03
N GLU A 48 10.08 2.71 1.94
CA GLU A 48 9.17 3.84 1.73
C GLU A 48 8.80 4.53 3.07
N GLN A 49 9.82 5.03 3.79
CA GLN A 49 9.68 5.53 5.16
C GLN A 49 8.80 6.79 5.29
N THR A 50 8.75 7.63 4.25
CA THR A 50 7.89 8.82 4.25
C THR A 50 6.41 8.41 4.28
N ALA A 51 6.03 7.42 3.48
CA ALA A 51 4.67 6.88 3.48
C ALA A 51 4.29 6.25 4.84
N LEU A 52 5.21 5.50 5.44
CA LEU A 52 5.00 4.92 6.77
C LEU A 52 4.77 6.00 7.84
N LYS A 53 5.62 7.04 7.86
CA LYS A 53 5.48 8.18 8.80
C LYS A 53 4.17 8.92 8.59
N ALA A 54 3.75 9.13 7.34
CA ALA A 54 2.49 9.78 7.03
C ALA A 54 1.29 8.99 7.57
N ALA A 55 1.26 7.67 7.34
CA ALA A 55 0.21 6.79 7.88
C ALA A 55 0.20 6.79 9.41
N GLN A 56 1.35 6.68 10.06
CA GLN A 56 1.46 6.75 11.51
C GLN A 56 0.93 8.07 12.09
N ALA A 57 1.22 9.20 11.45
CA ALA A 57 0.72 10.51 11.87
C ALA A 57 -0.81 10.60 11.77
N VAL A 58 -1.41 10.08 10.70
CA VAL A 58 -2.88 10.03 10.56
C VAL A 58 -3.49 9.09 11.59
N ILE A 59 -2.93 7.90 11.80
CA ILE A 59 -3.42 6.94 12.80
C ILE A 59 -3.33 7.51 14.22
N GLN A 60 -2.27 8.23 14.55
CA GLN A 60 -2.12 8.86 15.86
C GLN A 60 -3.22 9.90 16.13
N ARG A 61 -3.65 10.61 15.07
CA ARG A 61 -4.67 11.66 15.17
C ARG A 61 -6.10 11.09 15.14
N ASP A 62 -6.37 10.18 14.21
CA ASP A 62 -7.73 9.77 13.84
C ASP A 62 -8.07 8.34 14.28
N GLY A 63 -7.08 7.59 14.78
CA GLY A 63 -7.16 6.15 14.94
C GLY A 63 -7.00 5.40 13.61
N GLY A 64 -6.83 4.09 13.70
CA GLY A 64 -6.73 3.21 12.55
C GLY A 64 -5.87 1.99 12.84
N SER A 65 -5.88 1.05 11.91
CA SER A 65 -4.99 -0.11 11.92
C SER A 65 -3.85 0.08 10.94
N LEU A 66 -2.71 -0.55 11.21
CA LEU A 66 -1.54 -0.54 10.33
C LEU A 66 -1.02 -1.95 10.13
N ILE A 67 -0.84 -2.35 8.87
CA ILE A 67 -0.10 -3.54 8.46
C ILE A 67 1.18 -3.07 7.77
N ALA A 68 2.35 -3.36 8.33
CA ALA A 68 3.63 -2.95 7.76
C ALA A 68 4.61 -4.12 7.68
N LEU A 69 5.33 -4.23 6.55
CA LEU A 69 6.38 -5.23 6.38
C LEU A 69 7.73 -4.71 6.88
N VAL A 70 8.43 -5.57 7.63
CA VAL A 70 9.81 -5.34 8.08
C VAL A 70 10.64 -6.56 7.69
N HIS A 71 11.73 -6.31 6.98
CA HIS A 71 12.64 -7.32 6.44
C HIS A 71 14.05 -6.70 6.27
N SER A 72 15.05 -7.51 5.94
CA SER A 72 16.45 -7.07 5.84
C SER A 72 16.73 -6.22 4.58
N GLY A 73 16.02 -6.51 3.48
CA GLY A 73 16.14 -5.84 2.19
C GLY A 73 15.73 -4.35 2.14
N GLY A 74 15.85 -3.76 0.95
CA GLY A 74 15.47 -2.38 0.63
C GLY A 74 14.01 -2.26 0.22
N ARG A 75 13.76 -1.98 -1.07
CA ARG A 75 12.42 -2.01 -1.65
C ARG A 75 11.91 -3.44 -1.81
N ASN A 76 12.74 -4.29 -2.39
CA ASN A 76 12.45 -5.68 -2.66
C ASN A 76 12.87 -6.57 -1.48
N ILE A 77 12.24 -7.74 -1.41
CA ILE A 77 12.62 -8.81 -0.48
C ILE A 77 13.53 -9.77 -1.23
N VAL A 78 14.68 -10.05 -0.63
CA VAL A 78 15.70 -10.98 -1.15
C VAL A 78 15.77 -12.15 -0.20
N PHE A 79 15.83 -13.36 -0.74
CA PHE A 79 15.97 -14.59 0.05
C PHE A 79 16.78 -15.63 -0.71
N HIS A 80 17.24 -16.66 0.01
CA HIS A 80 17.88 -17.83 -0.56
C HIS A 80 17.06 -19.09 -0.28
N LEU A 81 17.05 -19.98 -1.26
CA LEU A 81 16.48 -21.31 -1.16
C LEU A 81 17.42 -22.28 -1.86
N HIS A 82 17.89 -23.29 -1.13
CA HIS A 82 18.89 -24.26 -1.63
C HIS A 82 20.13 -23.56 -2.23
N ASN A 83 20.71 -22.60 -1.51
CA ASN A 83 21.87 -21.80 -1.93
C ASN A 83 21.69 -20.96 -3.20
N LYS A 84 20.44 -20.75 -3.65
CA LYS A 84 20.13 -19.90 -4.79
C LYS A 84 19.38 -18.65 -4.34
N ARG A 85 19.85 -17.48 -4.79
CA ARG A 85 19.24 -16.18 -4.52
C ARG A 85 17.97 -15.97 -5.35
N TYR A 86 16.94 -15.46 -4.70
CA TYR A 86 15.68 -15.00 -5.28
C TYR A 86 15.36 -13.60 -4.77
N GLU A 87 14.56 -12.88 -5.54
CA GLU A 87 14.15 -11.51 -5.21
C GLU A 87 12.76 -11.24 -5.79
N PHE A 88 11.94 -10.48 -5.06
CA PHE A 88 10.63 -10.07 -5.51
C PHE A 88 10.21 -8.72 -4.91
N ASP A 89 9.33 -8.02 -5.61
CA ASP A 89 8.65 -6.82 -5.10
C ASP A 89 7.43 -7.27 -4.25
N PRO A 90 7.33 -6.87 -2.97
CA PRO A 90 6.26 -7.33 -2.06
C PRO A 90 4.87 -6.81 -2.45
N ASN A 91 4.76 -5.81 -3.33
CA ASN A 91 3.51 -5.39 -3.95
C ASN A 91 3.33 -5.99 -5.36
N ARG A 92 3.89 -7.16 -5.63
CA ARG A 92 3.68 -7.94 -6.87
C ARG A 92 3.33 -9.41 -6.62
N ILE A 93 2.96 -9.77 -5.38
CA ILE A 93 2.81 -11.17 -4.95
C ILE A 93 1.36 -11.61 -4.71
N PHE A 94 0.37 -10.77 -4.99
CA PHE A 94 -1.02 -11.05 -4.61
C PHE A 94 -1.78 -11.93 -5.61
N THR A 95 -1.19 -12.27 -6.75
CA THR A 95 -1.69 -13.26 -7.71
C THR A 95 -0.58 -14.24 -8.11
N ASP A 96 -0.93 -15.45 -8.56
CA ASP A 96 0.08 -16.41 -9.03
C ASP A 96 0.86 -15.89 -10.24
N ASN A 97 0.19 -15.19 -11.16
CA ASN A 97 0.84 -14.52 -12.28
C ASN A 97 1.83 -13.46 -11.79
N GLY A 98 1.45 -12.68 -10.79
CA GLY A 98 2.29 -11.70 -10.12
C GLY A 98 3.56 -12.32 -9.56
N ILE A 99 3.42 -13.33 -8.71
CA ILE A 99 4.56 -14.04 -8.09
C ILE A 99 5.51 -14.57 -9.16
N LYS A 100 4.98 -15.22 -10.19
CA LYS A 100 5.79 -15.74 -11.30
C LYS A 100 6.52 -14.63 -12.03
N LYS A 101 5.85 -13.50 -12.34
CA LYS A 101 6.42 -12.35 -13.05
C LYS A 101 7.53 -11.69 -12.23
N THR A 102 7.28 -11.38 -10.96
CA THR A 102 8.27 -10.68 -10.13
C THR A 102 9.50 -11.55 -9.85
N LEU A 103 9.33 -12.85 -9.61
CA LEU A 103 10.47 -13.77 -9.47
C LEU A 103 11.27 -13.86 -10.78
N SER A 104 10.59 -13.93 -11.93
CA SER A 104 11.23 -13.97 -13.25
C SER A 104 11.96 -12.66 -13.60
N GLN A 105 11.50 -11.54 -13.07
CA GLN A 105 12.09 -10.22 -13.32
C GLN A 105 13.47 -10.07 -12.67
N PHE A 106 13.68 -10.67 -11.49
CA PHE A 106 14.92 -10.54 -10.72
C PHE A 106 15.77 -11.83 -10.72
N GLY A 107 15.37 -12.85 -11.47
CA GLY A 107 16.11 -14.11 -11.59
C GLY A 107 15.30 -15.22 -12.26
N PRO A 108 15.84 -16.45 -12.32
CA PRO A 108 15.11 -17.60 -12.84
C PRO A 108 14.00 -18.08 -11.88
N TYR A 109 12.79 -18.22 -12.40
CA TYR A 109 11.65 -18.77 -11.67
C TYR A 109 11.89 -20.21 -11.16
N SER A 110 11.28 -20.54 -10.02
CA SER A 110 11.19 -21.89 -9.47
C SER A 110 9.84 -22.09 -8.77
N PRO A 111 9.16 -23.23 -8.95
CA PRO A 111 7.94 -23.54 -8.20
C PRO A 111 8.10 -23.49 -6.68
N GLN A 112 9.26 -23.90 -6.16
CA GLN A 112 9.56 -23.87 -4.73
C GLN A 112 9.69 -22.42 -4.23
N ALA A 113 10.41 -21.56 -4.98
CA ALA A 113 10.49 -20.14 -4.67
C ALA A 113 9.11 -19.46 -4.72
N HIS A 114 8.26 -19.83 -5.70
CA HIS A 114 6.87 -19.36 -5.77
C HIS A 114 6.09 -19.72 -4.51
N GLN A 115 6.21 -20.96 -4.03
CA GLN A 115 5.54 -21.41 -2.81
C GLN A 115 6.00 -20.60 -1.58
N GLU A 116 7.30 -20.33 -1.44
CA GLU A 116 7.81 -19.48 -0.35
C GLU A 116 7.21 -18.07 -0.39
N VAL A 117 7.18 -17.44 -1.56
CA VAL A 117 6.56 -16.12 -1.73
C VAL A 117 5.06 -16.16 -1.46
N ASN A 118 4.36 -17.22 -1.91
CA ASN A 118 2.93 -17.37 -1.70
C ASN A 118 2.55 -17.56 -0.22
N LYS A 119 3.44 -18.12 0.62
CA LYS A 119 3.22 -18.18 2.09
C LYS A 119 3.08 -16.77 2.66
N LEU A 120 3.99 -15.86 2.29
CA LEU A 120 3.93 -14.46 2.70
C LEU A 120 2.68 -13.78 2.17
N ALA A 121 2.40 -13.91 0.88
CA ALA A 121 1.21 -13.33 0.25
C ALA A 121 -0.08 -13.80 0.95
N SER A 122 -0.19 -15.10 1.21
CA SER A 122 -1.34 -15.69 1.90
C SER A 122 -1.49 -15.16 3.32
N LYS A 123 -0.38 -15.01 4.06
CA LYS A 123 -0.43 -14.46 5.42
C LYS A 123 -0.88 -13.00 5.42
N ILE A 124 -0.39 -12.17 4.49
CA ILE A 124 -0.84 -10.78 4.36
C ILE A 124 -2.34 -10.74 4.03
N LYS A 125 -2.80 -11.55 3.06
CA LYS A 125 -4.23 -11.64 2.67
C LYS A 125 -5.14 -12.01 3.84
N GLN A 126 -4.70 -12.90 4.74
CA GLN A 126 -5.45 -13.27 5.94
C GLN A 126 -5.61 -12.14 6.95
N LEU A 127 -4.69 -11.17 6.95
CA LEU A 127 -4.70 -10.03 7.88
C LEU A 127 -5.45 -8.83 7.32
N LEU A 128 -5.75 -8.80 6.01
CA LEU A 128 -6.52 -7.72 5.40
C LEU A 128 -7.93 -7.65 6.03
N PRO A 129 -8.45 -6.43 6.29
CA PRO A 129 -9.80 -6.27 6.79
C PRO A 129 -10.82 -6.64 5.72
N LYS A 130 -12.06 -6.89 6.13
CA LYS A 130 -13.20 -6.96 5.20
C LYS A 130 -13.62 -5.59 4.64
N GLY A 131 -13.24 -4.51 5.32
CA GLY A 131 -13.56 -3.13 4.96
C GLY A 131 -12.54 -2.49 4.03
N LYS A 132 -12.57 -1.15 3.95
CA LYS A 132 -11.66 -0.34 3.13
C LYS A 132 -10.19 -0.55 3.51
N VAL A 133 -9.34 -0.76 2.50
CA VAL A 133 -7.88 -0.83 2.62
C VAL A 133 -7.25 0.40 1.97
N VAL A 134 -6.35 1.06 2.70
CA VAL A 134 -5.58 2.21 2.20
C VAL A 134 -4.10 1.82 2.10
N ALA A 135 -3.60 1.54 0.89
CA ALA A 135 -2.17 1.37 0.67
C ALA A 135 -1.46 2.72 0.64
N VAL A 136 -0.27 2.76 1.24
CA VAL A 136 0.54 3.97 1.31
C VAL A 136 1.90 3.71 0.68
N HIS A 137 2.25 4.54 -0.29
CA HIS A 137 3.49 4.41 -1.06
C HIS A 137 4.15 5.77 -1.24
N ASN A 138 5.48 5.77 -1.36
CA ASN A 138 6.18 6.94 -1.87
C ASN A 138 7.18 6.55 -2.95
N ASN A 139 7.15 7.27 -4.08
CA ASN A 139 7.85 6.89 -5.30
C ASN A 139 8.78 8.00 -5.82
N SER A 140 9.73 7.60 -6.66
CA SER A 140 10.64 8.52 -7.37
C SER A 140 10.40 8.56 -8.88
N SER A 141 9.75 7.53 -9.44
CA SER A 141 9.56 7.34 -10.88
C SER A 141 8.10 7.18 -11.27
N TYR A 142 7.38 6.25 -10.62
CA TYR A 142 5.97 5.96 -10.87
C TYR A 142 5.09 7.20 -10.67
N SER A 143 4.11 7.42 -11.53
CA SER A 143 3.26 8.61 -11.43
C SER A 143 1.95 8.47 -12.20
N LEU A 144 1.03 9.41 -11.96
CA LEU A 144 -0.22 9.47 -12.74
C LEU A 144 0.04 9.61 -14.24
N LYS A 145 1.18 10.20 -14.64
CA LYS A 145 1.55 10.35 -16.06
C LYS A 145 1.69 9.01 -16.77
N ASP A 146 1.98 7.92 -16.07
CA ASP A 146 2.14 6.59 -16.67
C ASP A 146 0.83 6.03 -17.25
N TYR A 147 -0.30 6.62 -16.86
CA TYR A 147 -1.64 6.29 -17.34
C TYR A 147 -2.12 7.18 -18.50
N LEU A 148 -1.38 8.23 -18.87
CA LEU A 148 -1.79 9.11 -19.96
C LEU A 148 -1.72 8.41 -21.33
N PRO A 149 -2.41 8.94 -22.37
CA PRO A 149 -2.34 8.37 -23.71
C PRO A 149 -0.91 8.15 -24.23
N GLY A 150 -0.66 6.98 -24.81
CA GLY A 150 0.64 6.55 -25.33
C GLY A 150 1.63 6.07 -24.26
N LYS A 151 1.19 5.86 -23.01
CA LYS A 151 2.03 5.41 -21.89
C LYS A 151 1.73 3.98 -21.48
N SER A 152 2.65 3.36 -20.74
CA SER A 152 2.64 1.93 -20.47
C SER A 152 1.42 1.43 -19.71
N LEU A 153 0.77 2.29 -18.91
CA LEU A 153 -0.40 1.92 -18.10
C LEU A 153 -1.71 2.53 -18.61
N GLU A 154 -1.72 3.12 -19.82
CA GLU A 154 -2.92 3.73 -20.41
C GLU A 154 -4.14 2.81 -20.34
N ASN A 155 -3.96 1.53 -20.69
CA ASN A 155 -5.04 0.54 -20.75
C ASN A 155 -5.53 0.04 -19.38
N ASP A 156 -4.81 0.37 -18.30
CA ASP A 156 -5.13 -0.04 -16.94
C ASP A 156 -6.00 0.99 -16.21
N ALA A 157 -6.16 2.20 -16.76
CA ALA A 157 -7.07 3.22 -16.25
C ALA A 157 -8.44 3.14 -16.95
N GLN A 158 -9.51 3.22 -16.16
CA GLN A 158 -10.86 3.48 -16.66
C GLN A 158 -11.14 4.98 -16.78
N ALA A 159 -10.62 5.77 -15.83
CA ALA A 159 -10.72 7.22 -15.86
C ALA A 159 -9.52 7.83 -15.15
N ILE A 160 -9.14 9.03 -15.59
CA ILE A 160 -8.02 9.78 -15.04
C ILE A 160 -8.50 11.21 -14.78
N TYR A 161 -8.06 11.79 -13.68
CA TYR A 161 -8.20 13.19 -13.39
C TYR A 161 -6.85 13.74 -12.93
N MET A 162 -6.32 14.70 -13.69
CA MET A 162 -5.08 15.39 -13.38
C MET A 162 -5.38 16.88 -13.23
N VAL A 163 -4.93 17.45 -12.14
CA VAL A 163 -4.92 18.90 -11.90
C VAL A 163 -3.53 19.41 -12.30
N PRO A 164 -3.42 20.32 -13.29
CA PRO A 164 -2.13 20.77 -13.81
C PRO A 164 -1.17 21.32 -12.75
N GLU A 165 -1.70 21.99 -11.74
CA GLU A 165 -0.95 22.64 -10.66
C GLU A 165 -0.48 21.64 -9.59
N ASN A 166 -1.11 20.46 -9.52
CA ASN A 166 -0.75 19.45 -8.53
C ASN A 166 0.44 18.63 -8.98
N TYR A 167 1.29 18.25 -8.03
CA TYR A 167 2.43 17.39 -8.32
C TYR A 167 1.96 16.01 -8.80
N PHE A 168 2.32 15.63 -10.03
CA PHE A 168 1.81 14.44 -10.73
C PHE A 168 2.19 13.09 -10.10
N ARG A 169 3.13 13.06 -9.13
CA ARG A 169 3.44 11.88 -8.31
C ARG A 169 2.60 11.79 -7.04
N ASN A 170 1.90 12.86 -6.68
CA ASN A 170 0.92 12.87 -5.61
C ASN A 170 -0.44 12.59 -6.24
N PHE A 171 -0.90 11.35 -6.15
CA PHE A 171 -2.18 10.94 -6.72
C PHE A 171 -2.78 9.75 -5.97
N TYR A 172 -4.07 9.54 -6.18
CA TYR A 172 -4.77 8.36 -5.72
C TYR A 172 -4.99 7.41 -6.88
N LEU A 173 -4.77 6.12 -6.66
CA LEU A 173 -5.35 5.07 -7.48
C LEU A 173 -6.45 4.39 -6.69
N VAL A 174 -7.65 4.29 -7.27
CA VAL A 174 -8.82 3.77 -6.56
C VAL A 174 -9.55 2.70 -7.37
N THR A 175 -10.22 1.78 -6.70
CA THR A 175 -11.03 0.72 -7.35
C THR A 175 -12.52 1.06 -7.44
N LYS A 176 -12.99 2.09 -6.72
CA LYS A 176 -14.40 2.50 -6.68
C LYS A 176 -14.62 3.88 -7.27
N ILE A 177 -15.62 3.98 -8.16
CA ILE A 177 -16.01 5.24 -8.80
C ILE A 177 -16.41 6.33 -7.79
N ASN A 178 -17.06 5.96 -6.68
CA ASN A 178 -17.48 6.93 -5.65
C ASN A 178 -16.29 7.61 -4.98
N ASP A 179 -15.22 6.87 -4.69
CA ASP A 179 -13.98 7.46 -4.16
C ASP A 179 -13.29 8.32 -5.22
N PHE A 180 -13.26 7.87 -6.48
CA PHE A 180 -12.69 8.66 -7.59
C PHE A 180 -13.39 10.02 -7.74
N LEU A 181 -14.73 10.02 -7.78
CA LEU A 181 -15.53 11.24 -7.91
C LEU A 181 -15.39 12.16 -6.69
N ARG A 182 -15.36 11.59 -5.48
CA ARG A 182 -15.14 12.36 -4.24
C ARG A 182 -13.78 13.07 -4.28
N LEU A 183 -12.70 12.32 -4.52
CA LEU A 183 -11.34 12.87 -4.55
C LEU A 183 -11.15 13.89 -5.68
N LYS A 184 -11.74 13.63 -6.86
CA LYS A 184 -11.80 14.59 -7.96
C LYS A 184 -12.48 15.89 -7.54
N SER A 185 -13.63 15.82 -6.86
CA SER A 185 -14.36 17.02 -6.40
C SER A 185 -13.58 17.83 -5.36
N GLN A 186 -12.63 17.19 -4.67
CA GLN A 186 -11.70 17.81 -3.72
C GLN A 186 -10.42 18.35 -4.38
N GLY A 187 -10.29 18.26 -5.71
CA GLY A 187 -9.14 18.78 -6.45
C GLY A 187 -7.90 17.90 -6.36
N TYR A 188 -8.03 16.60 -6.07
CA TYR A 188 -6.89 15.67 -6.05
C TYR A 188 -6.70 14.95 -7.39
N ASN A 189 -5.43 14.73 -7.75
CA ASN A 189 -5.06 13.83 -8.84
C ASN A 189 -5.56 12.41 -8.56
N GLY A 190 -6.18 11.76 -9.54
CA GLY A 190 -6.80 10.45 -9.37
C GLY A 190 -6.77 9.57 -10.61
N VAL A 191 -6.64 8.27 -10.40
CA VAL A 191 -6.81 7.21 -11.40
C VAL A 191 -7.87 6.25 -10.87
N LEU A 192 -8.96 6.09 -11.63
CA LEU A 192 -9.88 4.98 -11.43
C LEU A 192 -9.32 3.77 -12.19
N GLN A 193 -8.89 2.75 -11.44
CA GLN A 193 -8.38 1.52 -12.02
C GLN A 193 -9.49 0.78 -12.78
N LYS A 194 -9.17 0.30 -13.98
CA LYS A 194 -10.07 -0.53 -14.76
C LYS A 194 -10.21 -1.90 -14.12
N SER A 195 -11.41 -2.46 -14.12
CA SER A 195 -11.66 -3.82 -13.59
C SER A 195 -10.89 -4.91 -14.35
N SER A 196 -10.48 -4.63 -15.59
CA SER A 196 -9.68 -5.49 -16.45
C SER A 196 -8.21 -5.02 -16.55
N ALA A 197 -7.73 -4.23 -15.59
CA ALA A 197 -6.33 -3.82 -15.55
C ALA A 197 -5.39 -5.04 -15.59
N THR A 198 -4.21 -4.85 -16.17
CA THR A 198 -3.21 -5.89 -16.36
C THR A 198 -2.82 -6.50 -15.02
N ASP A 199 -2.88 -7.83 -14.90
CA ASP A 199 -2.48 -8.54 -13.68
C ASP A 199 -0.96 -8.49 -13.52
N ASP A 200 -0.51 -7.54 -12.70
CA ASP A 200 0.87 -7.34 -12.29
C ASP A 200 1.14 -7.87 -10.87
N GLY A 201 0.16 -8.53 -10.25
CA GLY A 201 0.28 -9.06 -8.89
C GLY A 201 0.15 -8.04 -7.76
N SER A 202 -0.17 -6.78 -8.04
CA SER A 202 -0.34 -5.78 -6.99
C SER A 202 -1.55 -6.01 -6.10
N LEU A 203 -1.50 -5.38 -4.92
CA LEU A 203 -2.61 -5.41 -4.00
C LEU A 203 -3.87 -4.78 -4.62
N SER A 204 -3.72 -3.78 -5.48
CA SER A 204 -4.85 -3.15 -6.17
C SER A 204 -5.53 -4.11 -7.15
N ILE A 205 -4.76 -4.98 -7.83
CA ILE A 205 -5.32 -6.06 -8.66
C ILE A 205 -6.08 -7.08 -7.80
N TYR A 206 -5.49 -7.53 -6.70
CA TYR A 206 -6.17 -8.48 -5.78
C TYR A 206 -7.44 -7.88 -5.16
N LEU A 207 -7.43 -6.58 -4.87
CA LEU A 207 -8.56 -5.84 -4.31
C LEU A 207 -9.41 -5.11 -5.35
N ALA A 208 -9.32 -5.43 -6.64
CA ALA A 208 -10.01 -4.71 -7.71
C ALA A 208 -11.55 -4.66 -7.53
N LYS A 209 -12.13 -5.65 -6.84
CA LYS A 209 -13.56 -5.69 -6.51
C LYS A 209 -13.91 -5.18 -5.11
N ASN A 210 -12.90 -4.95 -4.26
CA ASN A 210 -13.05 -4.46 -2.89
C ASN A 210 -12.87 -2.94 -2.84
N ASP A 211 -13.17 -2.35 -1.69
CA ASP A 211 -12.93 -0.93 -1.44
C ASP A 211 -11.45 -0.69 -1.13
N TYR A 212 -10.72 -0.15 -2.11
CA TYR A 212 -9.28 0.01 -2.04
C TYR A 212 -8.85 1.36 -2.61
N ILE A 213 -7.94 1.99 -1.88
CA ILE A 213 -7.25 3.21 -2.30
C ILE A 213 -5.76 2.98 -2.14
N ASN A 214 -4.99 3.30 -3.17
CA ASN A 214 -3.56 3.51 -3.09
C ASN A 214 -3.27 5.01 -3.09
N VAL A 215 -2.59 5.47 -2.04
CA VAL A 215 -2.11 6.85 -1.91
C VAL A 215 -0.63 6.88 -2.26
N GLU A 216 -0.34 7.40 -3.45
CA GLU A 216 1.01 7.61 -3.97
C GLU A 216 1.44 9.05 -3.72
N ALA A 217 2.63 9.23 -3.16
CA ALA A 217 3.24 10.53 -3.00
C ALA A 217 4.69 10.53 -3.54
N GLY A 218 5.15 11.66 -4.04
CA GLY A 218 6.56 11.82 -4.39
C GLY A 218 7.47 11.69 -3.17
N TYR A 219 8.75 11.41 -3.42
CA TYR A 219 9.77 11.46 -2.38
C TYR A 219 9.76 12.82 -1.66
N ASP A 220 9.98 12.82 -0.34
CA ASP A 220 9.93 13.98 0.57
C ASP A 220 8.59 14.75 0.67
N GLN A 221 7.48 14.22 0.14
CA GLN A 221 6.16 14.86 0.20
C GLN A 221 5.37 14.54 1.49
N LEU A 222 6.04 14.49 2.66
CA LEU A 222 5.43 14.04 3.92
C LEU A 222 4.14 14.80 4.29
N ILE A 223 4.20 16.14 4.31
CA ILE A 223 3.07 16.98 4.71
C ILE A 223 1.89 16.78 3.76
N GLU A 224 2.17 16.69 2.47
CA GLU A 224 1.12 16.51 1.46
C GLU A 224 0.50 15.11 1.55
N GLN A 225 1.32 14.08 1.75
CA GLN A 225 0.83 12.71 1.94
C GLN A 225 -0.02 12.58 3.21
N ILE A 226 0.34 13.27 4.31
CA ILE A 226 -0.50 13.32 5.51
C ILE A 226 -1.87 13.90 5.16
N LYS A 227 -1.96 15.03 4.45
CA LYS A 227 -3.26 15.59 4.02
C LYS A 227 -4.01 14.59 3.16
N MET A 228 -3.35 13.98 2.18
CA MET A 228 -3.99 13.02 1.29
C MET A 228 -4.61 11.84 2.06
N LEU A 229 -3.90 11.28 3.02
CA LEU A 229 -4.38 10.15 3.82
C LEU A 229 -5.62 10.46 4.68
N GLN A 230 -5.88 11.74 4.95
CA GLN A 230 -7.08 12.16 5.68
C GLN A 230 -8.34 12.07 4.79
N HIS A 231 -8.17 12.15 3.47
CA HIS A 231 -9.24 12.10 2.47
C HIS A 231 -9.45 10.71 1.82
N ALA A 232 -8.55 9.76 2.05
CA ALA A 232 -8.65 8.36 1.59
C ALA A 232 -9.86 7.62 2.19
#